data_AF-A0A0R3PC02-F1
#
_entry.id   AF-A0A0R3PC02-F1
#
_cell.length_a   1.000
_cell.length_b   1.000
_cell.length_c   1.000
_cell.angle_alpha   90.00
_cell.angle_beta   90.00
_cell.angle_gamma   90.00
#
_symmetry.space_group_name_H-M   'P 1'
#
loop_
_entity.id
_entity.type
_entity.pdbx_description
1 polymer ?
#
loop_
_entity_poly.entity_id
_entity_poly.type
_entity_poly.pdbx_seq_one_letter_code
_entity_poly.pdbx_strand_id
1 'polypeptide(L)'
;MSNLTLASHKRILTRYTNQLQKTLTRFKDAQLKEIGIQNLQDEIRPAVIHTSLQQLEGAAALENMTTKIQDKLDELGTIIEKTHLTLPNIEDEFAQYSSAAEEAIGNTFEYLVLLQARIHGFKAHAKLLNTSHKPSTTNSGNDYLVGTVGIHVTAVVKKPGLPTITIPTFNGDI
;
A
#
# COMPACT_ATOMS: atom_id res chain seq x y z
N MET A 1 6.01 -7.34 -45.39
CA MET A 1 6.39 -7.67 -43.99
C MET A 1 5.39 -7.15 -42.93
N SER A 2 4.32 -6.45 -43.31
CA SER A 2 3.34 -5.82 -42.39
C SER A 2 2.47 -6.82 -41.59
N ASN A 3 1.99 -7.89 -42.23
CA ASN A 3 1.02 -8.81 -41.60
C ASN A 3 1.59 -9.63 -40.43
N LEU A 4 2.84 -10.07 -40.53
CA LEU A 4 3.50 -10.82 -39.44
C LEU A 4 3.73 -9.94 -38.21
N THR A 5 4.12 -8.67 -38.44
CA THR A 5 4.29 -7.68 -37.38
C THR A 5 2.96 -7.39 -36.68
N LEU A 6 1.88 -7.19 -37.43
CA LEU A 6 0.54 -6.94 -36.89
C LEU A 6 0.03 -8.14 -36.07
N ALA A 7 0.12 -9.36 -36.61
CA ALA A 7 -0.30 -10.58 -35.91
C ALA A 7 0.50 -10.80 -34.61
N SER A 8 1.80 -10.49 -34.62
CA SER A 8 2.64 -10.59 -33.43
C SER A 8 2.21 -9.60 -32.33
N HIS A 9 1.94 -8.34 -32.69
CA HIS A 9 1.50 -7.32 -31.71
C HIS A 9 0.15 -7.67 -31.10
N LYS A 10 -0.82 -8.10 -31.92
CA LYS A 10 -2.12 -8.61 -31.43
C LYS A 10 -1.94 -9.73 -30.41
N ARG A 11 -1.14 -10.74 -30.74
CA ARG A 11 -0.87 -11.88 -29.84
C ARG A 11 -0.21 -11.43 -28.52
N ILE A 12 0.76 -10.51 -28.58
CA ILE A 12 1.45 -10.00 -27.40
C ILE A 12 0.47 -9.23 -26.51
N LEU A 13 -0.34 -8.36 -27.10
CA LEU A 13 -1.35 -7.59 -26.39
C LEU A 13 -2.35 -8.52 -25.68
N THR A 14 -2.94 -9.49 -26.39
CA THR A 14 -3.84 -10.48 -25.79
C THR A 14 -3.20 -11.21 -24.61
N ARG A 15 -1.93 -11.63 -24.75
CA ARG A 15 -1.21 -12.32 -23.68
C ARG A 15 -1.09 -11.44 -22.43
N TYR A 16 -0.72 -10.16 -22.59
CA TYR A 16 -0.58 -9.26 -21.45
C TYR A 16 -1.93 -8.91 -20.82
N THR A 17 -2.97 -8.65 -21.61
CA THR A 17 -4.34 -8.42 -21.11
C THR A 17 -4.82 -9.60 -20.27
N ASN A 18 -4.69 -10.83 -20.78
CA ASN A 18 -5.07 -12.04 -20.06
C ASN A 18 -4.25 -12.22 -18.76
N GLN A 19 -2.96 -11.91 -18.80
CA GLN A 19 -2.09 -11.99 -17.64
C GLN A 19 -2.45 -10.94 -16.56
N LEU A 20 -2.81 -9.73 -16.98
CA LEU A 20 -3.28 -8.68 -16.09
C LEU A 20 -4.57 -9.12 -15.38
N GLN A 21 -5.58 -9.57 -16.14
CA GLN A 21 -6.84 -10.05 -15.60
C GLN A 21 -6.63 -11.21 -14.62
N LYS A 22 -5.81 -12.20 -14.98
CA LYS A 22 -5.48 -13.33 -14.09
C LYS A 22 -4.80 -12.87 -12.80
N THR A 23 -3.89 -11.91 -12.89
CA THR A 23 -3.22 -11.36 -11.70
C THR A 23 -4.21 -10.59 -10.83
N LEU A 24 -5.06 -9.76 -11.43
CA LEU A 24 -6.10 -9.03 -10.74
C LEU A 24 -7.04 -9.99 -9.98
N THR A 25 -7.48 -11.08 -10.61
CA THR A 25 -8.29 -12.11 -9.95
C THR A 25 -7.58 -12.69 -8.75
N ARG A 26 -6.30 -13.09 -8.89
CA ARG A 26 -5.50 -13.60 -7.76
C ARG A 26 -5.41 -12.60 -6.61
N PHE A 27 -5.29 -11.30 -6.92
CA PHE A 27 -5.24 -10.24 -5.90
C PHE A 27 -6.59 -10.04 -5.20
N LYS A 28 -7.70 -10.18 -5.93
CA LYS A 28 -9.06 -10.16 -5.37
C LYS A 28 -9.30 -11.38 -4.48
N ASP A 29 -8.89 -12.57 -4.92
CA ASP A 29 -9.01 -13.83 -4.17
C ASP A 29 -8.18 -13.82 -2.89
N ALA A 30 -6.99 -13.19 -2.93
CA ALA A 30 -6.16 -12.97 -1.75
C ALA A 30 -6.75 -11.94 -0.76
N GLN A 31 -7.91 -11.35 -1.08
CA GLN A 31 -8.64 -10.38 -0.24
C GLN A 31 -7.75 -9.24 0.26
N LEU A 32 -6.80 -8.79 -0.56
CA LEU A 32 -5.84 -7.74 -0.16
C LEU A 32 -6.52 -6.41 0.20
N LYS A 33 -7.68 -6.11 -0.41
CA LYS A 33 -8.51 -4.95 -0.04
C LYS A 33 -9.12 -5.07 1.37
N GLU A 34 -9.24 -6.29 1.91
CA GLU A 34 -9.92 -6.62 3.16
C GLU A 34 -8.94 -6.80 4.32
N ILE A 35 -7.63 -6.72 4.09
CA ILE A 35 -6.62 -6.67 5.15
C ILE A 35 -6.99 -5.48 6.06
N GLY A 36 -7.60 -5.82 7.19
CA GLY A 36 -8.28 -4.88 8.06
C GLY A 36 -7.30 -4.11 8.93
N ILE A 37 -7.49 -2.78 8.96
CA ILE A 37 -6.93 -1.94 10.02
C ILE A 37 -7.75 -2.14 11.31
N GLN A 38 -8.98 -2.66 11.23
CA GLN A 38 -9.83 -2.88 12.40
C GLN A 38 -9.35 -4.01 13.34
N ASN A 39 -8.55 -4.97 12.86
CA ASN A 39 -7.88 -5.96 13.72
C ASN A 39 -6.68 -5.37 14.49
N LEU A 40 -6.47 -4.06 14.41
CA LEU A 40 -5.35 -3.34 15.00
C LEU A 40 -5.73 -2.56 16.28
N GLN A 41 -6.93 -2.79 16.83
CA GLN A 41 -7.30 -2.20 18.12
C GLN A 41 -6.64 -2.91 19.30
N ASP A 42 -6.32 -4.20 19.17
CA ASP A 42 -5.48 -4.94 20.09
C ASP A 42 -4.02 -4.82 19.64
N GLU A 43 -3.25 -4.00 20.36
CA GLU A 43 -1.79 -3.92 20.33
C GLU A 43 -1.15 -4.20 18.94
N ILE A 44 -1.14 -3.18 18.08
CA ILE A 44 -0.57 -3.27 16.73
C ILE A 44 0.87 -3.74 16.80
N ARG A 45 1.11 -5.04 16.55
CA ARG A 45 2.46 -5.56 16.43
C ARG A 45 3.07 -4.99 15.15
N PRO A 46 4.21 -4.28 15.21
CA PRO A 46 4.89 -3.73 14.02
C PRO A 46 5.09 -4.75 12.89
N ALA A 47 5.26 -6.04 13.24
CA ALA A 47 5.36 -7.15 12.31
C ALA A 47 4.13 -7.30 11.40
N VAL A 48 2.92 -7.04 11.91
CA VAL A 48 1.67 -7.12 11.12
C VAL A 48 1.63 -6.03 10.07
N ILE A 49 1.93 -4.78 10.44
CA ILE A 49 2.00 -3.66 9.47
C ILE A 49 3.04 -3.95 8.39
N HIS A 50 4.23 -4.43 8.78
CA HIS A 50 5.28 -4.74 7.82
C HIS A 50 4.85 -5.83 6.83
N THR A 51 4.25 -6.93 7.34
CA THR A 51 3.77 -8.03 6.50
C THR A 51 2.66 -7.57 5.55
N SER A 52 1.71 -6.75 6.04
CA SER A 52 0.64 -6.20 5.21
C SER A 52 1.18 -5.27 4.13
N LEU A 53 2.15 -4.41 4.44
CA LEU A 53 2.79 -3.56 3.42
C LEU A 53 3.50 -4.39 2.36
N GLN A 54 4.25 -5.42 2.76
CA GLN A 54 4.93 -6.32 1.82
C GLN A 54 3.94 -7.07 0.90
N GLN A 55 2.78 -7.49 1.42
CA GLN A 55 1.73 -8.10 0.60
C GLN A 55 1.12 -7.10 -0.39
N LEU A 56 1.01 -5.84 0.00
CA LEU A 56 0.44 -4.76 -0.82
C LEU A 56 1.44 -4.19 -1.85
N GLU A 57 2.75 -4.40 -1.71
CA GLU A 57 3.76 -4.04 -2.73
C GLU A 57 3.48 -4.67 -4.10
N GLY A 58 2.72 -5.76 -4.13
CA GLY A 58 2.21 -6.36 -5.36
C GLY A 58 1.38 -5.39 -6.23
N ALA A 59 0.88 -4.28 -5.69
CA ALA A 59 0.22 -3.22 -6.45
C ALA A 59 1.12 -2.66 -7.56
N ALA A 60 2.43 -2.52 -7.31
CA ALA A 60 3.39 -2.05 -8.33
C ALA A 60 3.49 -3.01 -9.53
N ALA A 61 3.24 -4.30 -9.32
CA ALA A 61 3.22 -5.27 -10.42
C ALA A 61 2.01 -5.06 -11.33
N LEU A 62 0.84 -4.74 -10.76
CA LEU A 62 -0.36 -4.40 -11.53
C LEU A 62 -0.12 -3.12 -12.34
N GLU A 63 0.41 -2.06 -11.72
CA GLU A 63 0.75 -0.80 -12.41
C GLU A 63 1.69 -1.03 -13.60
N ASN A 64 2.77 -1.78 -13.41
CA ASN A 64 3.72 -2.10 -14.49
C ASN A 64 3.08 -2.90 -15.64
N MET A 65 2.15 -3.81 -15.33
CA MET A 65 1.42 -4.56 -16.37
C MET A 65 0.46 -3.64 -17.15
N THR A 66 -0.23 -2.72 -16.47
CA THR A 66 -1.08 -1.72 -17.09
C THR A 66 -0.28 -0.84 -18.07
N THR A 67 0.88 -0.32 -17.65
CA THR A 67 1.78 0.46 -18.53
C THR A 67 2.19 -0.33 -19.77
N LYS A 68 2.60 -1.59 -19.61
CA LYS A 68 2.99 -2.44 -20.76
C LYS A 68 1.87 -2.69 -21.75
N ILE A 69 0.63 -2.79 -21.28
CA ILE A 69 -0.54 -2.95 -22.16
C ILE A 69 -0.79 -1.64 -22.91
N GLN A 70 -0.71 -0.50 -22.22
CA GLN A 70 -0.81 0.83 -22.84
C GLN A 70 0.23 1.01 -23.94
N ASP A 71 1.51 0.74 -23.65
CA ASP A 71 2.60 0.86 -24.62
C ASP A 71 2.35 -0.03 -25.87
N LYS A 72 1.82 -1.25 -25.66
CA LYS A 72 1.53 -2.18 -26.76
C LYS A 72 0.28 -1.81 -27.55
N LEU A 73 -0.69 -1.14 -26.94
CA LEU A 73 -1.82 -0.56 -27.64
C LEU A 73 -1.37 0.59 -28.55
N ASP A 74 -0.52 1.48 -28.04
CA ASP A 74 0.01 2.62 -28.80
C ASP A 74 0.86 2.16 -29.98
N GLU A 75 1.72 1.15 -29.78
CA GLU A 75 2.47 0.50 -30.85
C GLU A 75 1.54 -0.14 -31.90
N LEU A 76 0.47 -0.82 -31.47
CA LEU A 76 -0.51 -1.44 -32.37
C LEU A 76 -1.25 -0.39 -33.20
N GLY A 77 -1.70 0.71 -32.59
CA GLY A 77 -2.33 1.83 -33.28
C GLY A 77 -1.40 2.44 -34.33
N THR A 78 -0.15 2.68 -33.97
CA THR A 78 0.88 3.19 -34.88
C THR A 78 1.12 2.27 -36.08
N ILE A 79 1.12 0.95 -35.86
CA ILE A 79 1.26 -0.02 -36.96
C ILE A 79 0.08 0.07 -37.91
N ILE A 80 -1.15 0.13 -37.36
CA ILE A 80 -2.39 0.17 -38.14
C ILE A 80 -2.46 1.45 -38.99
N GLU A 81 -2.17 2.61 -38.40
CA GLU A 81 -2.07 3.89 -39.12
C GLU A 81 -1.07 3.80 -40.30
N LYS A 82 0.11 3.23 -40.06
CA LYS A 82 1.18 3.11 -41.07
C LYS A 82 0.87 2.12 -42.19
N THR A 83 0.12 1.06 -41.91
CA THR A 83 -0.28 0.11 -42.95
C THR A 83 -1.30 0.66 -43.94
N HIS A 84 -1.92 1.80 -43.62
CA HIS A 84 -3.13 2.32 -44.26
C HIS A 84 -4.27 1.27 -44.26
N LEU A 85 -5.53 1.72 -44.39
CA LEU A 85 -6.76 0.89 -44.38
C LEU A 85 -6.88 -0.07 -45.58
N THR A 86 -5.77 -0.63 -46.06
CA THR A 86 -5.69 -1.59 -47.16
C THR A 86 -6.14 -2.98 -46.74
N LEU A 87 -6.15 -3.27 -45.44
CA LEU A 87 -6.72 -4.51 -44.89
C LEU A 87 -8.19 -4.30 -44.54
N PRO A 88 -9.11 -5.12 -45.07
CA PRO A 88 -10.51 -5.09 -44.63
C PRO A 88 -10.59 -5.41 -43.13
N ASN A 89 -11.56 -4.79 -42.45
CA ASN A 89 -11.88 -5.03 -41.04
C ASN A 89 -10.82 -4.64 -39.99
N ILE A 90 -9.76 -3.93 -40.38
CA ILE A 90 -8.66 -3.62 -39.45
C ILE A 90 -9.07 -2.66 -38.32
N GLU A 91 -10.03 -1.76 -38.57
CA GLU A 91 -10.61 -0.87 -37.55
C GLU A 91 -11.43 -1.64 -36.52
N ASP A 92 -12.31 -2.54 -36.97
CA ASP A 92 -13.10 -3.39 -36.08
C ASP A 92 -12.22 -4.30 -35.22
N GLU A 93 -11.17 -4.88 -35.81
CA GLU A 93 -10.20 -5.66 -35.07
C GLU A 93 -9.45 -4.79 -34.05
N PHE A 94 -9.03 -3.57 -34.41
CA PHE A 94 -8.40 -2.67 -33.46
C PHE A 94 -9.35 -2.29 -32.32
N ALA A 95 -10.60 -1.97 -32.62
CA ALA A 95 -11.63 -1.67 -31.63
C ALA A 95 -11.83 -2.84 -30.66
N GLN A 96 -11.80 -4.08 -31.16
CA GLN A 96 -11.89 -5.28 -30.31
C GLN A 96 -10.70 -5.39 -29.35
N TYR A 97 -9.47 -5.24 -29.84
CA TYR A 97 -8.27 -5.37 -29.01
C TYR A 97 -8.12 -4.21 -28.01
N SER A 98 -8.41 -2.99 -28.45
CA SER A 98 -8.37 -1.79 -27.61
C SER A 98 -9.43 -1.86 -26.51
N SER A 99 -10.69 -2.17 -26.85
CA SER A 99 -11.77 -2.30 -25.87
C SER A 99 -11.46 -3.34 -24.79
N ALA A 100 -10.98 -4.53 -25.16
CA ALA A 100 -10.63 -5.57 -24.18
C ALA A 100 -9.47 -5.15 -23.26
N ALA A 101 -8.48 -4.44 -23.81
CA ALA A 101 -7.34 -3.96 -23.04
C ALA A 101 -7.71 -2.79 -22.12
N GLU A 102 -8.49 -1.82 -22.61
CA GLU A 102 -9.03 -0.70 -21.84
C GLU A 102 -9.93 -1.20 -20.70
N GLU A 103 -10.78 -2.18 -20.95
CA GLU A 103 -11.60 -2.80 -19.91
C GLU A 103 -10.74 -3.46 -18.82
N ALA A 104 -9.71 -4.22 -19.21
CA ALA A 104 -8.79 -4.84 -18.26
C ALA A 104 -8.00 -3.80 -17.44
N ILE A 105 -7.56 -2.71 -18.09
CA ILE A 105 -6.89 -1.57 -17.45
C ILE A 105 -7.84 -0.88 -16.46
N GLY A 106 -9.06 -0.54 -16.88
CA GLY A 106 -10.07 0.13 -16.04
C GLY A 106 -10.41 -0.69 -14.80
N ASN A 107 -10.69 -1.98 -14.98
CA ASN A 107 -10.95 -2.91 -13.87
C ASN A 107 -9.77 -3.01 -12.89
N THR A 108 -8.54 -2.93 -13.39
CA THR A 108 -7.33 -2.95 -12.55
C THR A 108 -7.16 -1.62 -11.82
N PHE A 109 -7.42 -0.50 -12.50
CA PHE A 109 -7.30 0.84 -11.95
C PHE A 109 -8.20 1.03 -10.72
N GLU A 110 -9.47 0.64 -10.82
CA GLU A 110 -10.40 0.71 -9.68
C GLU A 110 -9.87 -0.04 -8.45
N TYR A 111 -9.28 -1.23 -8.68
CA TYR A 111 -8.70 -2.01 -7.59
C TYR A 111 -7.41 -1.40 -7.04
N LEU A 112 -6.56 -0.83 -7.90
CA LEU A 112 -5.33 -0.15 -7.52
C LEU A 112 -5.60 1.05 -6.60
N VAL A 113 -6.64 1.84 -6.88
CA VAL A 113 -7.05 2.96 -6.01
C VAL A 113 -7.32 2.47 -4.58
N LEU A 114 -8.01 1.34 -4.43
CA LEU A 114 -8.28 0.74 -3.12
C LEU A 114 -6.99 0.27 -2.43
N LEU A 115 -6.10 -0.42 -3.17
CA LEU A 115 -4.83 -0.88 -2.62
C LEU A 115 -3.93 0.28 -2.18
N GLN A 116 -3.83 1.35 -2.98
CA GLN A 116 -3.04 2.53 -2.64
C GLN A 116 -3.55 3.23 -1.38
N ALA A 117 -4.88 3.36 -1.23
CA ALA A 117 -5.48 3.87 0.01
C ALA A 117 -5.11 3.01 1.23
N ARG A 118 -5.08 1.67 1.08
CA ARG A 118 -4.65 0.75 2.15
C ARG A 118 -3.17 0.91 2.50
N ILE A 119 -2.29 0.96 1.49
CA ILE A 119 -0.85 1.19 1.68
C ILE A 119 -0.64 2.49 2.46
N HIS A 120 -1.36 3.55 2.08
CA HIS A 120 -1.30 4.83 2.77
C HIS A 120 -1.74 4.72 4.25
N GLY A 121 -2.85 4.03 4.52
CA GLY A 121 -3.31 3.76 5.89
C GLY A 121 -2.28 3.03 6.74
N PHE A 122 -1.70 1.94 6.23
CA PHE A 122 -0.65 1.19 6.94
C PHE A 122 0.62 2.03 7.19
N LYS A 123 1.05 2.83 6.21
CA LYS A 123 2.19 3.75 6.37
C LYS A 123 1.92 4.81 7.44
N ALA A 124 0.70 5.35 7.50
CA ALA A 124 0.32 6.32 8.53
C ALA A 124 0.37 5.71 9.94
N HIS A 125 -0.13 4.49 10.11
CA HIS A 125 -0.04 3.77 11.38
C HIS A 125 1.40 3.45 11.80
N ALA A 126 2.25 2.99 10.86
CA ALA A 126 3.67 2.75 11.14
C ALA A 126 4.38 4.02 11.63
N LYS A 127 4.08 5.18 11.01
CA LYS A 127 4.65 6.47 11.42
C LYS A 127 4.25 6.84 12.86
N LEU A 128 2.99 6.65 13.22
CA LEU A 128 2.48 6.96 14.57
C LEU A 128 3.18 6.12 15.65
N LEU A 129 3.36 4.82 15.41
CA LEU A 129 4.10 3.92 16.31
C LEU A 129 5.54 4.40 16.53
N ASN A 130 6.23 4.79 15.46
CA ASN A 130 7.62 5.28 15.54
C ASN A 130 7.73 6.61 16.30
N THR A 131 6.72 7.48 16.25
CA THR A 131 6.73 8.76 16.99
C THR A 131 6.36 8.64 18.47
N SER A 132 5.61 7.59 18.85
CA SER A 132 5.25 7.33 20.25
C SER A 132 6.45 6.84 21.07
N HIS A 133 7.39 6.15 20.42
CA HIS A 133 8.61 5.61 21.04
C HIS A 133 9.74 6.65 21.11
N LYS A 134 9.49 7.84 21.64
CA LYS A 134 10.58 8.68 22.15
C LYS A 134 10.89 8.24 23.58
N PRO A 135 12.01 7.54 23.85
CA PRO A 135 12.46 7.38 25.22
C PRO A 135 12.76 8.77 25.76
N SER A 136 12.06 9.15 26.83
CA SER A 136 12.44 10.33 27.62
C SER A 136 13.81 10.03 28.23
N THR A 137 14.88 10.47 27.56
CA THR A 137 16.23 10.42 28.09
C THR A 137 16.31 11.40 29.26
N THR A 138 15.97 10.89 30.45
CA THR A 138 16.33 11.58 31.69
C THR A 138 17.79 11.23 31.95
N ASN A 139 18.67 12.13 31.52
CA ASN A 139 20.06 12.12 31.96
C ASN A 139 20.05 12.32 33.48
N SER A 140 20.26 11.24 34.24
CA SER A 140 20.75 11.36 35.61
C SER A 140 21.97 10.47 35.71
N GLY A 141 23.14 11.10 35.53
CA GLY A 141 24.39 10.51 35.94
C GLY A 141 24.34 10.20 37.43
N ASN A 142 24.89 9.04 37.80
CA ASN A 142 26.01 8.95 38.71
C ASN A 142 26.42 7.48 38.83
N ASP A 143 27.67 7.23 38.47
CA ASP A 143 28.41 6.00 38.72
C ASP A 143 28.44 5.69 40.22
N TYR A 144 28.27 4.42 40.61
CA TYR A 144 29.18 3.68 41.50
C TYR A 144 28.84 2.18 41.46
N LEU A 145 29.90 1.37 41.53
CA LEU A 145 30.02 -0.02 41.13
C LEU A 145 29.46 -1.07 42.12
N VAL A 146 29.35 -2.30 41.57
CA VAL A 146 29.53 -3.63 42.19
C VAL A 146 28.25 -4.44 42.49
N GLY A 147 28.11 -5.58 41.79
CA GLY A 147 27.73 -6.85 42.43
C GLY A 147 26.41 -7.49 42.02
N THR A 148 26.50 -8.42 41.07
CA THR A 148 25.80 -9.72 41.06
C THR A 148 24.26 -9.77 40.94
N VAL A 149 23.83 -10.12 39.72
CA VAL A 149 22.73 -11.03 39.33
C VAL A 149 21.56 -11.21 40.32
N GLY A 150 20.40 -10.69 39.94
CA GLY A 150 19.12 -11.11 40.51
C GLY A 150 18.05 -10.01 40.55
N ILE A 151 17.64 -9.48 39.38
CA ILE A 151 16.56 -8.48 39.35
C ILE A 151 15.21 -9.20 39.21
N HIS A 152 14.63 -9.57 40.36
CA HIS A 152 13.18 -9.55 40.54
C HIS A 152 12.80 -8.12 40.94
N VAL A 153 12.29 -7.30 40.01
CA VAL A 153 11.64 -6.03 40.42
C VAL A 153 10.19 -6.35 40.76
N THR A 154 9.94 -6.53 42.05
CA THR A 154 8.60 -6.41 42.63
C THR A 154 8.16 -4.96 42.46
N ALA A 155 7.18 -4.70 41.59
CA ALA A 155 6.62 -3.37 41.41
C ALA A 155 5.89 -2.94 42.69
N VAL A 156 6.51 -2.05 43.48
CA VAL A 156 5.80 -1.33 44.54
C VAL A 156 5.01 -0.21 43.90
N VAL A 157 3.69 -0.39 43.80
CA VAL A 157 2.74 0.66 43.45
C VAL A 157 2.74 1.71 44.57
N LYS A 158 3.54 2.78 44.41
CA LYS A 158 3.36 3.99 45.22
C LYS A 158 2.12 4.72 44.69
N LYS A 159 1.11 4.87 45.55
CA LYS A 159 -0.06 5.73 45.29
C LYS A 159 0.42 7.14 44.91
N PRO A 160 -0.10 7.76 43.84
CA PRO A 160 0.24 9.14 43.53
C PRO A 160 -0.33 10.06 44.62
N GLY A 161 0.55 10.69 45.38
CA GLY A 161 0.20 11.77 46.29
C GLY A 161 -0.12 13.02 45.49
N LEU A 162 -1.36 13.51 45.57
CA LEU A 162 -1.75 14.77 44.97
C LEU A 162 -1.01 15.93 45.67
N PRO A 163 -0.44 16.90 44.92
CA PRO A 163 0.14 18.08 45.54
C PRO A 163 -0.98 18.91 46.21
N THR A 164 -0.80 19.23 47.48
CA THR A 164 -1.71 20.14 48.21
C THR A 164 -1.52 21.55 47.68
N ILE A 165 -2.55 22.09 47.05
CA ILE A 165 -2.59 23.48 46.59
C ILE A 165 -3.07 24.33 47.77
N THR A 166 -2.29 25.31 48.19
CA THR A 166 -2.70 26.26 49.23
C THR A 166 -3.69 27.25 48.63
N ILE A 167 -4.92 27.29 49.16
CA ILE A 167 -5.93 28.27 48.76
C ILE A 167 -5.60 29.60 49.46
N PRO A 168 -5.38 30.70 48.73
CA PRO A 168 -5.17 32.00 49.36
C PRO A 168 -6.47 32.46 50.03
N THR A 169 -6.38 32.79 51.32
CA THR A 169 -7.47 33.39 52.08
C THR A 169 -7.55 34.87 51.70
N PHE A 170 -8.63 35.26 51.02
CA PHE A 170 -8.92 36.65 50.71
C PHE A 170 -9.54 37.29 51.96
N ASN A 171 -8.72 38.01 52.74
CA ASN A 171 -9.24 38.92 53.77
C ASN A 171 -9.65 40.21 53.06
N GLY A 172 -10.86 40.22 52.52
CA GLY A 172 -11.51 41.46 52.09
C GLY A 172 -12.06 42.18 53.32
N ASP A 173 -11.37 43.23 53.76
CA ASP A 173 -12.05 44.33 54.45
C ASP A 173 -12.69 45.21 53.37
N ILE A 174 -13.97 45.49 53.57
CA ILE A 174 -14.88 46.26 52.70
C ILE A 174 -14.73 47.75 52.98
#